data_AF-A0A0R0BM10-F1
#
_entry.id   AF-A0A0R0BM10-F1
#
_cell.length_a   1.000
_cell.length_b   1.000
_cell.length_c   1.000
_cell.angle_alpha   90.00
_cell.angle_beta   90.00
_cell.angle_gamma   90.00
#
_symmetry.space_group_name_H-M   'P 1'
#
loop_
_entity.id
_entity.type
_entity.pdbx_description
1 polymer ?
#
loop_
_entity_poly.entity_id
_entity_poly.type
_entity_poly.pdbx_seq_one_letter_code
_entity_poly.pdbx_strand_id
1 'polypeptide(L)'
;MNALLAIIQLLLVPLLLAVALGVRFAGSSRPLNNVDYARVQDPAALHRWAGNRLLLLPAGFLLSGVASLQKPGISPVLFGLMLVASLCIAVWLALGAEKFNSAT
;
A
#
# COMPACT_ATOMS: atom_id res chain seq x y z
N MET A 1 16.76 -20.92 -7.87
CA MET A 1 15.51 -20.20 -8.21
C MET A 1 14.56 -20.02 -7.02
N ASN A 2 14.48 -20.94 -6.05
CA ASN A 2 13.48 -20.89 -4.97
C ASN A 2 13.54 -19.64 -4.06
N ALA A 3 14.72 -19.07 -3.82
CA ALA A 3 14.85 -17.88 -2.95
C ALA A 3 14.58 -16.55 -3.68
N LEU A 4 14.50 -16.54 -5.02
CA LEU A 4 14.38 -15.32 -5.81
C LEU A 4 13.11 -14.54 -5.45
N LEU A 5 11.97 -15.24 -5.30
CA LEU A 5 10.70 -14.61 -4.93
C LEU A 5 10.74 -14.01 -3.52
N ALA A 6 11.36 -14.69 -2.57
CA ALA A 6 11.54 -14.18 -1.21
C ALA A 6 12.40 -12.90 -1.20
N ILE A 7 13.48 -12.89 -2.00
CA ILE A 7 14.32 -11.69 -2.17
C ILE A 7 13.50 -10.55 -2.79
N ILE A 8 12.73 -10.83 -3.85
CA ILE A 8 11.87 -9.83 -4.49
C ILE A 8 10.84 -9.27 -3.49
N GLN A 9 10.19 -10.12 -2.69
CA GLN A 9 9.25 -9.69 -1.65
C GLN A 9 9.90 -8.70 -0.68
N LEU A 10 11.12 -8.99 -0.22
CA LEU A 10 11.84 -8.13 0.71
C LEU A 10 12.34 -6.83 0.05
N LEU A 11 12.75 -6.89 -1.22
CA LEU A 11 13.16 -5.70 -1.98
C LEU A 11 11.99 -4.74 -2.25
N LEU A 12 10.76 -5.26 -2.33
CA LEU A 12 9.56 -4.42 -2.46
C LEU A 12 9.25 -3.64 -1.17
N VAL A 13 9.70 -4.11 0.00
CA VAL A 13 9.42 -3.45 1.29
C VAL A 13 9.89 -1.99 1.33
N PRO A 14 11.17 -1.64 1.06
CA PRO A 14 11.61 -0.25 1.10
C PRO A 14 10.92 0.62 0.05
N LEU A 15 10.62 0.07 -1.13
CA LEU A 15 9.89 0.79 -2.19
C LEU A 15 8.46 1.14 -1.74
N LEU A 16 7.72 0.15 -1.24
CA LEU A 16 6.35 0.33 -0.78
C LEU A 16 6.28 1.21 0.47
N LEU A 17 7.28 1.10 1.35
CA LEU A 17 7.41 1.98 2.51
C LEU A 17 7.63 3.43 2.08
N ALA A 18 8.52 3.69 1.12
CA ALA A 18 8.74 5.03 0.59
C ALA A 18 7.45 5.63 0.00
N VAL A 19 6.67 4.85 -0.77
CA VAL A 19 5.37 5.27 -1.29
C VAL A 19 4.37 5.56 -0.16
N ALA A 20 4.24 4.67 0.81
CA ALA A 20 3.31 4.83 1.92
C ALA A 20 3.62 6.07 2.76
N LEU A 21 4.90 6.32 3.05
CA LEU A 21 5.35 7.51 3.78
C LEU A 21 5.20 8.77 2.93
N GLY A 22 5.55 8.71 1.64
CA GLY A 22 5.37 9.81 0.70
C GLY A 22 3.91 10.25 0.61
N VAL A 23 2.97 9.32 0.52
CA VAL A 23 1.52 9.62 0.56
C VAL A 23 1.13 10.17 1.92
N ARG A 24 1.58 9.57 3.04
CA ARG A 24 1.24 10.01 4.39
C ARG A 24 1.63 11.47 4.66
N PHE A 25 2.79 11.88 4.18
CA PHE A 25 3.41 13.19 4.44
C PHE A 25 3.31 14.15 3.25
N ALA A 26 2.44 13.88 2.28
CA ALA A 26 2.28 14.71 1.08
C ALA A 26 1.71 16.12 1.35
N GLY A 27 1.14 16.37 2.52
CA GLY A 27 0.64 17.71 2.91
C GLY A 27 -0.47 18.20 1.99
N SER A 28 -0.19 19.25 1.21
CA SER A 28 -1.14 19.82 0.23
C SER A 28 -0.90 19.33 -1.21
N SER A 29 0.12 18.50 -1.45
CA SER A 29 0.38 17.91 -2.78
C SER A 29 -0.74 16.94 -3.18
N ARG A 30 -0.83 16.61 -4.47
CA ARG A 30 -1.90 15.76 -5.02
C ARG A 30 -1.36 14.42 -5.54
N PRO A 31 -0.83 13.53 -4.69
CA PRO A 31 -0.20 12.29 -5.12
C PRO A 31 -1.20 11.22 -5.60
N LEU A 32 -2.49 11.33 -5.26
CA LEU A 32 -3.51 10.33 -5.61
C LEU A 32 -4.29 10.75 -6.86
N ASN A 33 -3.87 10.27 -8.03
CA ASN A 33 -4.47 10.65 -9.31
C ASN A 33 -5.96 10.29 -9.46
N ASN A 34 -6.45 9.31 -8.70
CA ASN A 34 -7.85 8.87 -8.76
C ASN A 34 -8.79 9.69 -7.86
N VAL A 35 -8.29 10.71 -7.16
CA VAL A 35 -9.08 11.52 -6.22
C VAL A 35 -9.37 12.89 -6.82
N ASP A 36 -10.64 13.29 -6.82
CA ASP A 36 -11.04 14.67 -7.12
C ASP A 36 -10.78 15.59 -5.92
N TYR A 37 -9.56 16.14 -5.87
CA TYR A 37 -9.15 17.06 -4.82
C TYR A 37 -9.96 18.35 -4.74
N ALA A 38 -10.77 18.70 -5.75
CA ALA A 38 -11.64 19.88 -5.66
C ALA A 38 -12.79 19.67 -4.66
N ARG A 39 -13.16 18.42 -4.38
CA ARG A 39 -14.24 18.07 -3.45
C ARG A 39 -13.76 17.76 -2.03
N VAL A 40 -12.45 17.56 -1.87
CA VAL A 40 -11.83 17.12 -0.61
C VAL A 40 -11.66 18.32 0.34
N GLN A 41 -12.27 18.26 1.52
CA GLN A 41 -12.19 19.35 2.51
C GLN A 41 -10.81 19.42 3.20
N ASP A 42 -10.27 18.26 3.58
CA ASP A 42 -8.98 18.14 4.27
C ASP A 42 -8.07 17.12 3.55
N PRO A 43 -7.26 17.57 2.57
CA PRO A 43 -6.31 16.71 1.86
C PRO A 43 -5.30 16.05 2.80
N ALA A 44 -4.87 16.73 3.86
CA ALA A 44 -3.86 16.20 4.78
C ALA A 44 -4.43 15.07 5.65
N ALA A 45 -5.70 15.14 6.06
CA ALA A 45 -6.37 14.01 6.71
C ALA A 45 -6.54 12.81 5.76
N LEU A 46 -6.93 13.05 4.51
CA LEU A 46 -7.00 12.01 3.47
C LEU A 46 -5.65 11.31 3.30
N HIS A 47 -4.57 12.07 3.16
CA HIS A 47 -3.21 11.55 3.00
C HIS A 47 -2.73 10.74 4.20
N ARG A 48 -2.93 11.22 5.42
CA ARG A 48 -2.61 10.48 6.65
C ARG A 48 -3.39 9.17 6.73
N TRP A 49 -4.67 9.21 6.37
CA TRP A 49 -5.55 8.03 6.33
C TRP A 49 -5.14 7.02 5.26
N ALA A 50 -4.79 7.48 4.05
CA ALA A 50 -4.39 6.65 2.93
C ALA A 50 -3.00 6.05 3.16
N GLY A 51 -2.03 6.87 3.58
CA GLY A 51 -0.68 6.46 3.93
C GLY A 51 -0.66 5.41 5.04
N ASN A 52 -1.48 5.56 6.08
CA ASN A 52 -1.66 4.53 7.11
C ASN A 52 -2.08 3.16 6.56
N ARG A 53 -2.94 3.13 5.54
CA ARG A 53 -3.39 1.88 4.91
C ARG A 53 -2.35 1.31 3.96
N LEU A 54 -1.66 2.18 3.22
CA LEU A 54 -0.55 1.78 2.37
C LEU A 54 0.59 1.13 3.17
N LEU A 55 0.78 1.49 4.46
CA LEU A 55 1.75 0.85 5.35
C LEU A 55 1.46 -0.64 5.62
N LEU A 56 0.25 -1.13 5.36
CA LEU A 56 -0.06 -2.56 5.45
C LEU A 56 0.69 -3.38 4.40
N LEU A 57 0.98 -2.79 3.22
CA LEU A 57 1.70 -3.47 2.15
C LEU A 57 3.15 -3.78 2.51
N PRO A 58 4.02 -2.81 2.89
CA PRO A 58 5.40 -3.13 3.27
C PRO A 58 5.44 -4.06 4.49
N ALA A 59 4.52 -3.93 5.44
CA ALA A 59 4.43 -4.86 6.58
C ALA A 59 4.08 -6.29 6.11
N GLY A 60 3.08 -6.44 5.24
CA GLY A 60 2.70 -7.73 4.68
C GLY A 60 3.81 -8.37 3.85
N PHE A 61 4.46 -7.59 2.98
CA PHE A 61 5.59 -8.06 2.16
C PHE A 61 6.80 -8.46 3.00
N LEU A 62 7.06 -7.74 4.10
CA LEU A 62 8.13 -8.09 5.04
C LEU A 62 7.85 -9.43 5.72
N LEU A 63 6.66 -9.60 6.30
CA LEU A 63 6.25 -10.84 6.95
C LEU A 63 6.23 -12.01 5.96
N SER A 64 5.69 -11.81 4.75
CA SER A 64 5.64 -12.83 3.72
C SER A 64 7.03 -13.18 3.20
N GLY A 65 7.91 -12.19 3.04
CA GLY A 65 9.29 -12.38 2.59
C GLY A 65 10.11 -13.17 3.59
N VAL A 66 10.02 -12.85 4.89
CA VAL A 66 10.68 -13.60 5.96
C VAL A 66 10.16 -15.04 6.03
N ALA A 67 8.84 -15.25 5.97
CA ALA A 67 8.25 -16.59 5.95
C ALA A 67 8.71 -17.39 4.71
N SER A 68 8.83 -16.74 3.56
CA SER A 68 9.30 -17.33 2.31
C SER A 68 10.78 -17.70 2.35
N LEU A 69 11.63 -16.94 3.07
CA LEU A 69 13.02 -17.33 3.31
C LEU A 69 13.12 -18.60 4.16
N GLN A 70 12.27 -18.74 5.18
CA GLN A 70 12.25 -19.93 6.04
C GLN A 70 11.68 -21.16 5.32
N LYS A 71 10.69 -20.96 4.45
CA LYS A 71 10.01 -22.03 3.70
C LYS A 71 9.87 -21.63 2.23
N PRO A 72 10.90 -21.87 1.39
CA PRO A 72 10.88 -21.42 -0.01
C PRO A 72 9.71 -21.97 -0.83
N GLY A 73 9.17 -23.13 -0.46
CA GLY A 73 8.03 -23.75 -1.14
C GLY A 73 6.72 -22.96 -1.07
N ILE A 74 6.53 -22.08 -0.07
CA ILE A 74 5.31 -21.26 0.05
C ILE A 74 5.43 -19.88 -0.62
N SER A 75 6.61 -19.51 -1.10
CA SER A 75 6.88 -18.17 -1.66
C SER A 75 5.92 -17.77 -2.79
N PRO A 76 5.60 -18.63 -3.78
CA PRO A 76 4.68 -18.26 -4.85
C PRO A 76 3.26 -17.95 -4.35
N VAL A 77 2.77 -18.74 -3.39
CA VAL A 77 1.44 -18.56 -2.79
C VAL A 77 1.39 -17.26 -2.00
N LEU A 78 2.38 -17.02 -1.12
CA LEU A 78 2.45 -15.80 -0.34
C LEU A 78 2.61 -14.56 -1.21
N PHE A 79 3.41 -14.64 -2.28
CA PHE A 79 3.54 -13.55 -3.24
C PHE A 79 2.22 -13.26 -3.95
N GLY A 80 1.53 -14.30 -4.44
CA GLY A 80 0.21 -14.17 -5.06
C GLY A 80 -0.82 -13.54 -4.12
N LEU A 81 -0.87 -13.96 -2.86
CA LEU A 81 -1.75 -13.36 -1.84
C LEU A 81 -1.43 -11.88 -1.61
N MET A 82 -0.15 -11.49 -1.59
CA MET A 82 0.25 -10.09 -1.45
C MET A 82 -0.12 -9.23 -2.66
N LEU A 83 -0.10 -9.79 -3.88
CA LEU A 83 -0.61 -9.10 -5.06
C LEU A 83 -2.11 -8.84 -4.94
N VAL A 84 -2.89 -9.84 -4.53
CA VAL A 84 -4.34 -9.67 -4.29
C VAL A 84 -4.58 -8.63 -3.20
N ALA A 85 -3.84 -8.69 -2.09
CA ALA A 85 -3.94 -7.70 -1.01
C ALA A 85 -3.63 -6.28 -1.50
N SER A 86 -2.70 -6.12 -2.44
CA SER A 86 -2.37 -4.83 -3.06
C SER A 86 -3.56 -4.25 -3.83
N LEU A 87 -4.28 -5.10 -4.59
CA LEU A 87 -5.50 -4.71 -5.29
C LEU A 87 -6.62 -4.35 -4.30
N CYS A 88 -6.81 -5.15 -3.25
CA CYS A 88 -7.79 -4.87 -2.21
C CYS A 88 -7.52 -3.53 -1.52
N ILE A 89 -6.25 -3.19 -1.24
CA ILE A 89 -5.89 -1.89 -0.67
C ILE A 89 -6.16 -0.76 -1.67
N ALA A 90 -5.87 -0.94 -2.95
CA ALA A 90 -6.19 0.08 -3.97
C ALA A 90 -7.71 0.36 -4.04
N VAL A 91 -8.54 -0.68 -4.06
CA VAL A 91 -10.01 -0.55 -4.03
C VAL A 91 -10.47 0.10 -2.73
N TRP A 92 -9.92 -0.32 -1.59
CA TRP A 92 -10.26 0.24 -0.28
C TRP A 92 -9.92 1.73 -0.19
N LEU A 93 -8.79 2.14 -0.77
CA LEU A 93 -8.41 3.55 -0.86
C LEU A 93 -9.33 4.34 -1.77
N ALA A 94 -9.69 3.80 -2.94
CA ALA A 94 -10.59 4.47 -3.88
C ALA A 94 -11.97 4.72 -3.25
N LEU A 95 -12.60 3.69 -2.69
CA LEU A 95 -13.91 3.80 -2.04
C LEU A 95 -13.84 4.63 -0.75
N GLY A 96 -12.80 4.42 0.06
CA GLY A 96 -12.66 5.11 1.34
C GLY A 96 -12.20 6.56 1.22
N ALA A 97 -11.75 7.02 0.04
CA ALA A 97 -11.47 8.43 -0.21
C ALA A 97 -12.75 9.28 -0.29
N GLU A 98 -13.87 8.68 -0.72
CA GLU A 98 -15.14 9.39 -0.91
C GLU A 98 -15.66 10.04 0.37
N LYS A 99 -15.38 9.46 1.54
CA LYS A 99 -15.78 10.00 2.84
C LYS A 99 -15.12 11.34 3.21
N PHE A 100 -14.08 11.74 2.48
CA PHE A 100 -13.41 13.03 2.65
C PHE A 100 -13.96 14.10 1.70
N ASN A 101 -14.86 13.71 0.80
CA ASN A 101 -15.57 14.66 -0.04
C ASN A 101 -16.59 15.42 0.81
N SER A 102 -16.75 16.71 0.51
CA SER A 102 -17.86 17.49 1.04
C SER A 102 -19.17 16.87 0.57
N ALA A 103 -20.09 16.59 1.49
CA ALA A 103 -21.48 16.39 1.11
C ALA A 103 -21.97 17.69 0.46
N THR A 104 -22.20 17.65 -0.85
CA THR A 104 -22.99 18.68 -1.55
C THR A 104 -24.39 18.73 -0.97
#